data_AF-A0A1Z8LHW6-F1
#
_entry.id   AF-A0A1Z8LHW6-F1
#
_cell.length_a   1.000
_cell.length_b   1.000
_cell.length_c   1.000
_cell.angle_alpha   90.00
_cell.angle_beta   90.00
_cell.angle_gamma   90.00
#
_symmetry.space_group_name_H-M   'P 1'
#
loop_
_entity.id
_entity.type
_entity.pdbx_description
1 polymer ?
#
loop_
_entity_poly.entity_id
_entity_poly.type
_entity_poly.pdbx_seq_one_letter_code
_entity_poly.pdbx_strand_id
1 'polypeptide(L)'
;MKLYIARHGLAVPKDENLDCPLSERGRRDIARMASFLARTRPKLSRIIHSGKTRALQTALIYSENIGPGRVVEEVLEGLNPDDDVISLARAAVEWEADVMIVSHLPLVGRLVAHLITDNSDQSLVHFLPGTVACLDRGNVGWTIAWIIGPDLLGG
;
A
#
# COMPACT_ATOMS: atom_id res chain seq x y z
N MET A 1 -8.04 14.47 0.39
CA MET A 1 -7.04 13.70 1.17
C MET A 1 -6.77 12.44 0.39
N LYS A 2 -5.51 12.05 0.24
CA LYS A 2 -5.11 10.90 -0.57
C LYS A 2 -4.79 9.69 0.30
N LEU A 3 -5.31 8.55 -0.13
CA LEU A 3 -5.01 7.26 0.45
C LEU A 3 -4.23 6.43 -0.56
N TYR A 4 -3.00 6.08 -0.21
CA TYR A 4 -2.12 5.26 -1.03
C TYR A 4 -2.19 3.83 -0.52
N ILE A 5 -2.73 2.92 -1.32
CA ILE A 5 -2.87 1.51 -0.96
C ILE A 5 -1.85 0.72 -1.77
N ALA A 6 -0.85 0.18 -1.10
CA ALA A 6 0.25 -0.56 -1.71
C ALA A 6 0.18 -2.04 -1.33
N ARG A 7 0.28 -2.91 -2.33
CA ARG A 7 0.69 -4.31 -2.08
C ARG A 7 2.20 -4.32 -1.85
N HIS A 8 2.67 -5.07 -0.86
CA HIS A 8 4.11 -5.26 -0.64
C HIS A 8 4.84 -5.72 -1.91
N GLY A 9 6.14 -5.44 -1.99
CA GLY A 9 7.00 -5.87 -3.10
C GLY A 9 7.18 -7.38 -3.19
N LEU A 10 7.82 -7.85 -4.26
CA LEU A 10 8.09 -9.27 -4.48
C LEU A 10 8.92 -9.86 -3.33
N ALA A 11 8.39 -10.87 -2.65
CA ALA A 11 9.03 -11.51 -1.51
C ALA A 11 9.68 -12.84 -1.89
N VAL A 12 10.72 -13.21 -1.13
CA VAL A 12 11.30 -14.55 -1.12
C VAL A 12 10.23 -15.54 -0.63
N PRO A 13 10.08 -16.72 -1.26
CA PRO A 13 9.06 -17.68 -0.85
C PRO A 13 9.41 -18.32 0.51
N LYS A 14 8.40 -18.87 1.19
CA LYS A 14 8.51 -19.30 2.60
C LYS A 14 9.42 -20.53 2.80
N ASP A 15 9.52 -21.38 1.79
CA ASP A 15 10.40 -22.56 1.75
C ASP A 15 11.88 -22.19 1.68
N GLU A 16 12.21 -21.05 1.07
CA GLU A 16 13.56 -20.50 1.05
C GLU A 16 13.87 -19.66 2.31
N ASN A 17 12.90 -18.86 2.78
CA ASN A 17 13.05 -18.06 3.99
C ASN A 17 11.72 -17.89 4.74
N LEU A 18 11.67 -18.36 6.00
CA LEU A 18 10.47 -18.35 6.84
C LEU A 18 9.87 -16.96 7.07
N ASP A 19 10.71 -15.91 7.09
CA ASP A 19 10.27 -14.53 7.29
C ASP A 19 9.69 -13.89 6.02
N CYS A 20 9.83 -14.56 4.87
CA CYS A 20 9.44 -14.06 3.55
C CYS A 20 9.85 -12.58 3.33
N PRO A 21 11.15 -12.23 3.44
CA PRO A 21 11.60 -10.86 3.20
C PRO A 21 11.40 -10.47 1.72
N LEU A 22 11.54 -9.19 1.39
CA LEU A 22 11.65 -8.77 -0.01
C LEU A 22 12.84 -9.45 -0.68
N SER A 23 12.56 -10.02 -1.85
CA SER A 23 13.59 -10.46 -2.78
C SER A 23 14.41 -9.26 -3.27
N GLU A 24 15.61 -9.53 -3.78
CA GLU A 24 16.48 -8.49 -4.33
C GLU A 24 15.82 -7.74 -5.50
N ARG A 25 15.08 -8.45 -6.36
CA ARG A 25 14.22 -7.83 -7.38
C ARG A 25 13.13 -6.96 -6.74
N GLY A 26 12.43 -7.48 -5.73
CA GLY A 26 11.37 -6.75 -5.03
C GLY A 26 11.86 -5.45 -4.40
N ARG A 27 13.05 -5.44 -3.79
CA ARG A 27 13.67 -4.21 -3.25
C ARG A 27 13.91 -3.17 -4.32
N ARG A 28 14.50 -3.58 -5.45
CA ARG A 28 14.72 -2.68 -6.60
C ARG A 28 13.41 -2.14 -7.17
N ASP A 29 12.39 -2.98 -7.31
CA ASP A 29 11.09 -2.59 -7.83
C ASP A 29 10.40 -1.54 -6.94
N ILE A 30 10.42 -1.74 -5.61
CA ILE A 30 9.88 -0.76 -4.65
C ILE A 30 10.73 0.52 -4.63
N ALA A 31 12.05 0.43 -4.73
CA ALA A 31 12.91 1.62 -4.79
C ALA A 31 12.64 2.46 -6.04
N ARG A 32 12.42 1.82 -7.20
CA ARG A 32 12.00 2.51 -8.43
C ARG A 32 10.64 3.17 -8.28
N MET A 33 9.67 2.47 -7.70
CA MET A 33 8.35 3.02 -7.37
C MET A 33 8.46 4.24 -6.46
N ALA A 34 9.22 4.14 -5.37
CA ALA A 34 9.41 5.22 -4.41
C ALA A 34 10.06 6.46 -5.07
N SER A 35 11.10 6.26 -5.88
CA SER A 35 11.74 7.33 -6.66
C SER A 35 10.80 7.97 -7.68
N PHE A 36 10.02 7.16 -8.40
CA PHE A 36 9.02 7.67 -9.34
C PHE A 36 7.95 8.52 -8.62
N LEU A 37 7.40 8.01 -7.52
CA LEU A 37 6.38 8.71 -6.74
C LEU A 37 6.93 9.99 -6.09
N ALA A 38 8.21 10.03 -5.70
CA ALA A 38 8.85 11.23 -5.14
C ALA A 38 8.81 12.43 -6.10
N ARG A 39 8.79 12.19 -7.42
CA ARG A 39 8.62 13.25 -8.44
C ARG A 39 7.29 14.00 -8.31
N THR A 40 6.28 13.36 -7.72
CA THR A 40 4.98 13.97 -7.43
C THR A 40 4.95 14.77 -6.13
N ARG A 41 6.06 14.78 -5.37
CA ARG A 41 6.21 15.42 -4.05
C ARG A 41 5.03 15.13 -3.10
N PRO A 42 4.72 13.84 -2.85
CA PRO A 42 3.63 13.47 -1.95
C PRO A 42 3.94 13.96 -0.53
N LYS A 43 2.90 14.33 0.21
CA LYS A 43 3.00 14.76 1.61
C LYS A 43 2.44 13.69 2.54
N LEU A 44 2.98 12.48 2.46
CA LEU A 44 2.55 11.39 3.33
C LEU A 44 2.89 11.75 4.78
N SER A 45 1.84 11.90 5.59
CA SER A 45 1.99 12.13 7.02
C SER A 45 2.41 10.86 7.75
N ARG A 46 1.95 9.70 7.26
CA ARG A 46 2.10 8.39 7.89
C ARG A 46 2.22 7.30 6.84
N ILE A 47 3.01 6.29 7.16
CA ILE A 47 3.08 5.03 6.41
C ILE A 47 2.83 3.89 7.40
N ILE A 48 1.74 3.17 7.20
CA ILE A 48 1.30 2.08 8.07
C ILE A 48 1.48 0.73 7.37
N HIS A 49 1.86 -0.31 8.11
CA HIS A 49 2.10 -1.65 7.55
C HIS A 49 1.59 -2.79 8.45
N SER A 50 1.42 -3.97 7.84
CA SER A 50 0.84 -5.18 8.45
C SER A 50 1.75 -5.96 9.42
N GLY A 51 2.88 -5.40 9.84
CA GLY A 51 3.91 -6.12 10.62
C GLY A 51 4.71 -7.19 9.88
N LYS A 52 4.19 -7.81 8.80
CA LYS A 52 4.95 -8.84 8.04
C LYS A 52 6.23 -8.26 7.42
N THR A 53 7.34 -8.99 7.48
CA THR A 53 8.68 -8.53 7.05
C THR A 53 8.70 -7.87 5.68
N ARG A 54 8.06 -8.45 4.67
CA ARG A 54 7.95 -7.86 3.32
C ARG A 54 7.16 -6.54 3.26
N ALA A 55 6.13 -6.38 4.10
CA ALA A 55 5.34 -5.17 4.18
C ALA A 55 6.13 -4.07 4.91
N LEU A 56 6.76 -4.41 6.04
CA LEU A 56 7.69 -3.51 6.75
C LEU A 56 8.81 -3.01 5.84
N GLN A 57 9.51 -3.92 5.15
CA GLN A 57 10.60 -3.54 4.25
C GLN A 57 10.12 -2.66 3.08
N THR A 58 8.92 -2.93 2.55
CA THR A 58 8.31 -2.08 1.51
C THR A 58 8.00 -0.68 2.07
N ALA A 59 7.40 -0.60 3.26
CA ALA A 59 7.07 0.66 3.93
C ALA A 59 8.33 1.48 4.24
N LEU A 60 9.40 0.84 4.71
CA LEU A 60 10.68 1.50 4.99
C LEU A 60 11.25 2.16 3.73
N ILE A 61 11.28 1.46 2.59
CA ILE A 61 11.77 2.02 1.32
C ILE A 61 10.93 3.25 0.90
N TYR A 62 9.61 3.20 1.06
CA TYR A 62 8.77 4.38 0.80
C TYR A 62 9.04 5.51 1.79
N SER A 63 9.20 5.21 3.09
CA SER A 63 9.43 6.22 4.13
C SER A 63 10.71 7.04 3.94
N GLU A 64 11.72 6.46 3.29
CA GLU A 64 12.98 7.14 2.97
C GLU A 64 12.84 8.17 1.85
N ASN A 65 11.89 7.97 0.93
CA ASN A 65 11.80 8.75 -0.30
C ASN A 65 10.57 9.67 -0.37
N ILE A 66 9.46 9.23 0.22
CA ILE A 66 8.14 9.87 0.08
C ILE A 66 7.36 10.00 1.39
N GLY A 67 7.90 9.49 2.50
CA GLY A 67 7.29 9.54 3.83
C GLY A 67 7.94 10.54 4.78
N PRO A 68 7.56 10.51 6.07
CA PRO A 68 8.05 11.44 7.09
C PRO A 68 9.49 11.14 7.59
N GLY A 69 10.34 10.53 6.74
CA GLY A 69 11.74 10.23 7.04
C GLY A 69 11.94 9.02 7.95
N ARG A 70 12.09 7.83 7.36
CA ARG A 70 12.38 6.52 8.05
C ARG A 70 11.43 6.11 9.18
N VAL A 71 10.37 6.86 9.45
CA VAL A 71 9.33 6.50 10.42
C VAL A 71 8.22 5.76 9.70
N VAL A 72 7.93 4.54 10.17
CA VAL A 72 6.80 3.71 9.75
C VAL A 72 6.10 3.18 10.98
N GLU A 73 4.79 2.95 10.87
CA GLU A 73 3.96 2.48 11.96
C GLU A 73 3.46 1.06 11.68
N GLU A 74 3.75 0.15 12.61
CA GLU A 74 3.15 -1.17 12.58
C GLU A 74 1.72 -1.08 13.10
N VAL A 75 0.78 -1.64 12.36
CA VAL A 75 -0.58 -1.85 12.85
C VAL A 75 -0.71 -3.30 13.29
N LEU A 76 -0.97 -3.48 14.59
CA LEU A 76 -1.06 -4.80 15.21
C LEU A 76 -2.24 -5.62 14.64
N GLU A 77 -3.33 -4.95 14.24
CA GLU A 77 -4.55 -5.57 13.70
C GLU A 77 -5.17 -4.71 12.59
N GLY A 78 -5.85 -5.33 11.62
CA GLY A 78 -6.57 -4.63 10.55
C GLY A 78 -5.82 -4.56 9.21
N LEU A 79 -4.57 -5.03 9.15
CA LEU A 79 -3.74 -5.03 7.94
C LEU A 79 -3.26 -6.43 7.51
N ASN A 80 -3.68 -7.50 8.16
CA ASN A 80 -3.45 -8.87 7.69
C ASN A 80 -4.38 -9.24 6.52
N PRO A 81 -4.02 -10.26 5.71
CA PRO A 81 -4.81 -10.67 4.55
C PRO A 81 -6.31 -10.89 4.81
N ASP A 82 -6.65 -11.46 5.97
CA ASP A 82 -7.98 -11.92 6.33
C ASP A 82 -8.72 -10.98 7.30
N ASP A 83 -8.13 -9.82 7.61
CA ASP A 83 -8.72 -8.84 8.52
C ASP A 83 -9.96 -8.16 7.93
N ASP A 84 -10.80 -7.59 8.80
CA ASP A 84 -12.02 -6.89 8.41
C ASP A 84 -11.72 -5.58 7.68
N VAL A 85 -12.06 -5.56 6.39
CA VAL A 85 -11.90 -4.39 5.52
C VAL A 85 -12.82 -3.23 5.91
N ILE A 86 -13.99 -3.50 6.50
CA ILE A 86 -14.99 -2.47 6.83
C ILE A 86 -14.44 -1.59 7.96
N SER A 87 -13.87 -2.20 9.00
CA SER A 87 -13.23 -1.48 10.09
C SER A 87 -12.07 -0.60 9.61
N LEU A 88 -11.22 -1.11 8.71
CA LEU A 88 -10.14 -0.34 8.11
C LEU A 88 -10.66 0.83 7.26
N ALA A 89 -11.71 0.61 6.46
CA ALA A 89 -12.31 1.66 5.64
C ALA A 89 -12.94 2.77 6.48
N ARG A 90 -13.63 2.42 7.59
CA ARG A 90 -14.13 3.39 8.56
C ARG A 90 -13.00 4.23 9.16
N ALA A 91 -11.91 3.58 9.59
CA ALA A 91 -10.75 4.29 10.11
C ALA A 91 -10.13 5.25 9.06
N ALA A 92 -10.08 4.83 7.79
CA ALA A 92 -9.55 5.66 6.70
C ALA A 92 -10.39 6.92 6.42
N VAL A 93 -11.69 6.91 6.71
CA VAL A 93 -12.57 8.09 6.60
C VAL A 93 -12.24 9.14 7.66
N GLU A 94 -11.74 8.73 8.82
CA GLU A 94 -11.38 9.65 9.92
C GLU A 94 -9.99 10.29 9.73
N TRP A 95 -9.18 9.82 8.78
CA TRP A 95 -7.86 10.41 8.53
C TRP A 95 -7.96 11.74 7.76
N GLU A 96 -7.25 12.76 8.22
CA GLU A 96 -7.27 14.10 7.61
C GLU A 96 -6.07 14.39 6.71
N ALA A 97 -4.97 13.65 6.89
CA ALA A 97 -3.74 13.81 6.13
C ALA A 97 -3.51 12.61 5.20
N ASP A 98 -2.62 12.78 4.21
CA ASP A 98 -2.33 11.69 3.28
C ASP A 98 -1.61 10.54 4.01
N VAL A 99 -2.08 9.32 3.76
CA VAL A 99 -1.58 8.09 4.41
C VAL A 99 -1.26 7.05 3.35
N MET A 100 -0.18 6.30 3.58
CA MET A 100 0.10 5.09 2.82
C MET A 100 -0.12 3.84 3.67
N ILE A 101 -0.87 2.88 3.13
CA ILE A 101 -1.05 1.55 3.67
C ILE A 101 -0.22 0.58 2.85
N VAL A 102 0.60 -0.23 3.52
CA VAL A 102 1.36 -1.32 2.89
C VAL A 102 0.90 -2.66 3.45
N SER A 103 0.21 -3.45 2.62
CA SER A 103 -0.41 -4.70 3.05
C SER A 103 -0.42 -5.76 1.91
N HIS A 104 -1.38 -6.68 1.92
CA HIS A 104 -1.44 -7.93 1.17
C HIS A 104 -2.78 -8.08 0.45
N LEU A 105 -2.82 -9.01 -0.50
CA LEU A 105 -4.09 -9.55 -0.97
C LEU A 105 -4.63 -10.60 0.02
N PRO A 106 -5.97 -10.73 0.13
CA PRO A 106 -6.99 -9.98 -0.60
C PRO A 106 -7.28 -8.57 -0.06
N LEU A 107 -6.84 -8.25 1.17
CA LEU A 107 -7.19 -7.01 1.88
C LEU A 107 -7.07 -5.74 1.05
N VAL A 108 -5.93 -5.47 0.41
CA VAL A 108 -5.73 -4.23 -0.37
C VAL A 108 -6.70 -4.10 -1.55
N GLY A 109 -7.05 -5.22 -2.18
CA GLY A 109 -8.03 -5.25 -3.27
C GLY A 109 -9.44 -4.98 -2.75
N ARG A 110 -9.81 -5.66 -1.65
CA ARG A 110 -11.10 -5.47 -0.98
C ARG A 110 -11.27 -4.04 -0.47
N LEU A 111 -10.20 -3.41 0.04
CA LEU A 111 -10.24 -2.04 0.55
C LEU A 111 -10.56 -1.04 -0.56
N VAL A 112 -9.88 -1.16 -1.71
CA VAL A 112 -10.21 -0.32 -2.88
C VAL A 112 -11.65 -0.56 -3.33
N ALA A 113 -12.08 -1.82 -3.42
CA ALA A 113 -13.44 -2.16 -3.83
C ALA A 113 -14.49 -1.53 -2.90
N HIS A 114 -14.36 -1.73 -1.60
CA HIS A 114 -15.29 -1.20 -0.62
C HIS A 114 -15.29 0.34 -0.58
N LEU A 115 -14.13 1.01 -0.63
CA LEU A 115 -14.09 2.48 -0.62
C LEU A 115 -14.72 3.11 -1.87
N ILE A 116 -14.68 2.43 -3.03
CA ILE A 116 -15.19 2.96 -4.30
C ILE A 116 -16.66 2.57 -4.55
N THR A 117 -17.08 1.35 -4.19
CA THR A 117 -18.41 0.83 -4.57
C THR A 117 -19.26 0.37 -3.39
N ASP A 118 -18.78 0.54 -2.15
CA ASP A 118 -19.40 0.00 -0.93
C ASP A 118 -19.55 -1.54 -0.95
N ASN A 119 -18.83 -2.22 -1.87
CA ASN A 119 -18.87 -3.67 -2.05
C ASN A 119 -17.45 -4.25 -2.15
N SER A 120 -17.01 -4.97 -1.12
CA SER A 120 -15.66 -5.57 -1.05
C SER A 120 -15.45 -6.78 -1.97
N ASP A 121 -16.50 -7.36 -2.53
CA ASP A 121 -16.41 -8.57 -3.35
C ASP A 121 -16.11 -8.29 -4.82
N GLN A 122 -16.03 -7.00 -5.20
CA GLN A 122 -15.66 -6.61 -6.56
C GLN A 122 -14.15 -6.60 -6.75
N SER A 123 -13.70 -7.00 -7.94
CA SER A 123 -12.29 -6.89 -8.35
C SER A 123 -12.10 -5.65 -9.22
N LEU A 124 -11.78 -4.52 -8.60
CA LEU A 124 -11.54 -3.25 -9.32
C LEU A 124 -10.09 -3.06 -9.77
N VAL A 125 -9.12 -3.64 -9.05
CA VAL A 125 -7.70 -3.43 -9.27
C VAL A 125 -6.93 -4.75 -9.25
N HIS A 126 -6.12 -4.97 -10.28
CA HIS A 126 -5.19 -6.09 -10.32
C HIS A 126 -3.87 -5.72 -9.61
N PHE A 127 -3.75 -6.06 -8.32
CA PHE A 127 -2.54 -5.79 -7.54
C PHE A 127 -1.45 -6.84 -7.80
N LEU A 128 -0.42 -6.46 -8.56
CA LEU A 128 0.85 -7.17 -8.60
C LEU A 128 1.73 -6.76 -7.40
N PRO A 129 2.78 -7.53 -7.03
CA PRO A 129 3.71 -7.11 -5.99
C PRO A 129 4.28 -5.72 -6.29
N GLY A 130 4.16 -4.79 -5.34
CA GLY A 130 4.58 -3.40 -5.50
C GLY A 130 3.60 -2.46 -6.20
N THR A 131 2.43 -2.94 -6.66
CA THR A 131 1.36 -2.07 -7.17
C THR A 131 0.87 -1.12 -6.08
N VAL A 132 0.69 0.16 -6.45
CA VAL A 132 0.11 1.21 -5.62
C VAL A 132 -1.13 1.77 -6.31
N ALA A 133 -2.25 1.79 -5.60
CA ALA A 133 -3.44 2.55 -5.97
C ALA A 133 -3.50 3.83 -5.12
N CYS A 134 -3.73 4.98 -5.75
CA CYS A 134 -4.02 6.22 -5.05
C CYS A 134 -5.50 6.55 -5.18
N LEU A 135 -6.15 6.68 -4.04
CA LEU A 135 -7.52 7.16 -3.93
C LEU A 135 -7.50 8.62 -3.50
N ASP A 136 -8.43 9.43 -4.01
CA ASP A 136 -8.67 10.80 -3.54
C ASP A 136 -10.06 10.88 -2.92
N ARG A 137 -10.13 11.37 -1.67
CA ARG A 137 -11.39 11.64 -0.97
C ARG A 137 -11.92 13.01 -1.38
N GLY A 138 -12.95 12.99 -2.21
CA GLY A 138 -13.73 14.17 -2.59
C GLY A 138 -14.96 14.36 -1.70
N ASN A 139 -15.85 15.27 -2.11
CA ASN A 139 -17.04 15.64 -1.34
C ASN A 139 -18.12 14.55 -1.28
N VAL A 140 -18.13 13.65 -2.28
CA VAL A 140 -19.20 12.66 -2.48
C VAL A 140 -18.70 11.21 -2.24
N GLY A 141 -17.43 11.06 -1.85
CA GLY A 141 -16.81 9.75 -1.64
C GLY A 141 -15.38 9.67 -2.20
N TRP A 142 -14.88 8.44 -2.30
CA TRP A 142 -13.56 8.15 -2.83
C TRP A 142 -13.58 8.00 -4.35
N THR A 143 -12.49 8.39 -4.98
CA THR A 143 -12.25 8.17 -6.42
C THR A 143 -10.85 7.60 -6.63
N ILE A 144 -10.67 6.78 -7.67
CA ILE A 144 -9.35 6.30 -8.05
C ILE A 144 -8.64 7.40 -8.83
N ALA A 145 -7.61 8.00 -8.23
CA ALA A 145 -6.80 9.02 -8.88
C ALA A 145 -5.82 8.40 -9.90
N TRP A 146 -5.20 7.27 -9.54
CA TRP A 146 -4.35 6.48 -10.42
C TRP A 146 -4.02 5.12 -9.79
N ILE A 147 -3.55 4.20 -10.63
CA ILE A 147 -2.99 2.90 -10.22
C ILE A 147 -1.69 2.72 -11.02
N ILE A 148 -0.61 2.37 -10.34
CA ILE A 148 0.68 2.11 -11.00
C ILE A 148 1.37 0.90 -10.39
N GLY A 149 1.96 0.07 -11.24
CA GLY A 149 2.80 -1.06 -10.86
C GLY A 149 4.24 -0.86 -11.31
N PRO A 150 5.22 -1.57 -10.69
CA PRO A 150 6.62 -1.47 -11.07
C PRO A 150 6.88 -1.81 -12.54
N ASP A 151 6.04 -2.66 -13.13
CA ASP A 151 6.07 -3.07 -14.54
C ASP A 151 5.85 -1.91 -15.53
N LEU A 152 5.13 -0.86 -15.11
CA LEU A 152 4.86 0.31 -15.94
C LEU A 152 6.00 1.35 -15.93
N LEU A 153 6.99 1.21 -15.04
CA LEU A 153 8.06 2.19 -14.89
C LEU A 153 9.21 2.03 -15.89
N GLY A 154 9.23 0.91 -16.63
CA GLY A 154 10.33 0.57 -17.54
C GLY A 154 11.65 0.27 -16.81
N GLY A 155 12.47 -0.58 -17.43
CA GLY A 155 13.80 -0.98 -16.94
C GLY A 155 13.91 -2.47 -16.65
#